data_AF-A0A7T0JNT3-F1
#
_entry.id   AF-A0A7T0JNT3-F1
#
_cell.length_a   1.000
_cell.length_b   1.000
_cell.length_c   1.000
_cell.angle_alpha   90.00
_cell.angle_beta   90.00
_cell.angle_gamma   90.00
#
_symmetry.space_group_name_H-M   'P 1'
#
loop_
_entity.id
_entity.type
_entity.pdbx_description
1 polymer ?
#
loop_
_entity_poly.entity_id
_entity_poly.type
_entity_poly.pdbx_seq_one_letter_code
_entity_poly.pdbx_strand_id
1 'polypeptide(L)'
;MPIISSYQRVLKMYFSAEDRQLIESLEYNPSLKPGYEALKGCLVWDDEGLFIVGLSEDGREKLADLWIARLILFHDLDRHTLDDSYFKDAWNLAVAQLQGWPGFNRLVLSAEDRAFYEHCLTNASEL
;
A
#
# COMPACT_ATOMS: atom_id res chain seq x y z
N MET A 1 0.50 35.38 -27.17
CA MET A 1 1.06 34.02 -27.09
C MET A 1 1.56 33.80 -25.66
N PRO A 2 0.97 32.92 -24.85
CA PRO A 2 1.52 32.63 -23.54
C PRO A 2 2.69 31.67 -23.70
N ILE A 3 3.83 32.08 -23.14
CA ILE A 3 5.03 31.26 -22.98
C ILE A 3 4.67 30.20 -21.94
N ILE A 4 4.62 28.94 -22.38
CA ILE A 4 4.51 27.78 -21.48
C ILE A 4 5.78 27.79 -20.64
N SER A 5 5.64 28.23 -19.39
CA SER A 5 6.68 28.16 -18.37
C SER A 5 6.94 26.68 -18.10
N SER A 6 7.94 26.13 -18.78
CA SER A 6 8.47 24.78 -18.65
C SER A 6 9.26 24.60 -17.35
N TYR A 7 8.76 25.15 -16.25
CA TYR A 7 9.24 24.86 -14.91
C TYR A 7 8.80 23.45 -14.54
N GLN A 8 9.66 22.50 -14.91
CA GLN A 8 9.90 21.27 -14.18
C GLN A 8 8.67 20.71 -13.47
N ARG A 9 7.86 19.91 -14.18
CA ARG A 9 7.31 18.72 -13.52
C ARG A 9 8.52 17.84 -13.18
N VAL A 10 9.20 18.14 -12.08
CA VAL A 10 9.93 17.12 -11.36
C VAL A 10 8.87 16.07 -11.10
N LEU A 11 8.94 14.94 -11.81
CA LEU A 11 8.10 13.78 -11.51
C LEU A 11 8.36 13.49 -10.03
N LYS A 12 7.41 13.86 -9.16
CA LYS A 12 7.53 13.63 -7.73
C LYS A 12 7.65 12.13 -7.55
N MET A 13 8.86 11.66 -7.25
CA MET A 13 9.11 10.26 -6.96
C MET A 13 8.40 9.92 -5.65
N TYR A 14 7.59 8.88 -5.67
CA TYR A 14 6.93 8.38 -4.48
C TYR A 14 7.96 7.67 -3.61
N PHE A 15 8.70 6.70 -4.14
CA PHE A 15 9.85 6.09 -3.46
C PHE A 15 11.18 6.69 -3.92
N SER A 16 12.20 6.66 -3.05
CA SER A 16 13.59 6.88 -3.47
C SER A 16 14.01 5.83 -4.50
N ALA A 17 15.09 6.07 -5.24
CA ALA A 17 15.58 5.10 -6.23
C ALA A 17 16.02 3.79 -5.55
N GLU A 18 16.64 3.91 -4.38
CA GLU A 18 17.14 2.82 -3.56
C GLU A 18 15.99 1.97 -3.00
N ASP A 19 14.99 2.61 -2.37
CA ASP A 19 13.83 1.91 -1.82
C ASP A 19 13.01 1.25 -2.93
N ARG A 20 12.85 1.94 -4.06
CA ARG A 20 12.18 1.41 -5.24
C ARG A 20 12.83 0.12 -5.72
N GLN A 21 14.16 0.10 -5.83
CA GLN A 21 14.89 -1.10 -6.28
C GLN A 21 14.66 -2.28 -5.34
N LEU A 22 14.64 -2.04 -4.03
CA LEU A 22 14.35 -3.08 -3.04
C LEU A 22 12.92 -3.61 -3.19
N ILE A 23 11.93 -2.72 -3.35
CA ILE A 23 10.52 -3.09 -3.52
C ILE A 23 10.31 -3.85 -4.85
N GLU A 24 10.97 -3.47 -5.94
CA GLU A 24 10.88 -4.17 -7.22
C GLU A 24 11.54 -5.56 -7.21
N SER A 25 12.40 -5.84 -6.22
CA SER A 25 12.98 -7.18 -6.03
C SER A 25 12.05 -8.17 -5.33
N LEU A 26 10.92 -7.70 -4.80
CA LEU A 26 9.93 -8.57 -4.16
C LEU A 26 9.27 -9.50 -5.18
N GLU A 27 9.02 -10.74 -4.78
CA GLU A 27 8.35 -11.74 -5.60
C GLU A 27 6.95 -12.03 -5.06
N TYR A 28 5.95 -11.90 -5.92
CA TYR A 28 4.56 -12.23 -5.56
C TYR A 28 4.40 -13.73 -5.30
N ASN A 29 3.92 -14.08 -4.12
CA ASN A 29 3.55 -15.45 -3.76
C ASN A 29 2.04 -15.57 -3.44
N PRO A 30 1.23 -16.15 -4.36
CA PRO A 30 -0.22 -16.27 -4.18
C PRO A 30 -0.63 -17.24 -3.06
N SER A 31 0.27 -18.09 -2.55
CA SER A 31 -0.07 -19.05 -1.50
C SER A 31 0.00 -18.47 -0.08
N LEU A 32 0.47 -17.23 0.07
CA LEU A 32 0.60 -16.59 1.37
C LEU A 32 -0.76 -16.12 1.89
N LYS A 33 -0.98 -16.33 3.19
CA LYS A 33 -2.11 -15.77 3.92
C LYS A 33 -1.75 -14.40 4.48
N PRO A 34 -2.70 -13.46 4.58
CA PRO A 34 -2.44 -12.18 5.21
C PRO A 34 -2.24 -12.30 6.72
N GLY A 35 -1.38 -11.45 7.27
CA GLY A 35 -1.44 -11.01 8.65
C GLY A 35 -2.34 -9.78 8.80
N TYR A 36 -2.78 -9.50 10.03
CA TYR A 36 -3.50 -8.29 10.38
C TYR A 36 -2.60 -7.31 11.12
N GLU A 37 -2.39 -6.13 10.56
CA GLU A 37 -1.61 -5.06 11.17
C GLU A 37 -2.53 -4.13 11.95
N ALA A 38 -2.65 -4.37 13.26
CA ALA A 38 -3.67 -3.77 14.10
C ALA A 38 -3.61 -2.24 14.16
N LEU A 39 -2.41 -1.64 14.22
CA LEU A 39 -2.24 -0.19 14.29
C LEU A 39 -2.75 0.53 13.04
N LYS A 40 -2.63 -0.13 11.89
CA LYS A 40 -3.08 0.39 10.60
C LYS A 40 -4.43 -0.16 10.19
N GLY A 41 -4.95 -1.14 10.94
CA GLY A 41 -6.14 -1.95 10.66
C GLY A 41 -6.25 -2.39 9.22
N CYS A 42 -5.19 -2.99 8.68
CA CYS A 42 -5.16 -3.48 7.29
C CYS A 42 -4.55 -4.89 7.22
N LEU A 43 -4.81 -5.57 6.10
CA LEU A 43 -4.18 -6.85 5.78
C LEU A 43 -2.85 -6.62 5.06
N VAL A 44 -1.83 -7.34 5.50
CA VAL A 44 -0.46 -7.29 4.96
C VAL A 44 0.04 -8.71 4.71
N TRP A 45 0.74 -8.91 3.60
CA TRP A 45 1.38 -10.20 3.28
C TRP A 45 2.89 -10.11 3.48
N ASP A 46 3.52 -11.22 3.87
CA ASP A 46 4.96 -11.27 4.14
C ASP A 46 5.82 -10.93 2.90
N ASP A 47 5.29 -11.17 1.70
CA ASP A 47 5.93 -10.80 0.43
C ASP A 47 5.81 -9.31 0.08
N GLU A 48 5.06 -8.51 0.84
CA GLU A 48 4.83 -7.08 0.55
C GLU A 48 5.86 -6.14 1.18
N GLY A 49 6.85 -6.72 1.86
CA GLY A 49 8.05 -6.00 2.25
C GLY A 49 8.09 -5.50 3.69
N LEU A 50 7.27 -6.05 4.58
CA LEU A 50 7.24 -5.73 6.01
C LEU A 50 8.65 -5.78 6.66
N PHE A 51 9.48 -6.73 6.22
CA PHE A 51 10.82 -6.98 6.76
C PHE A 51 11.95 -6.81 5.73
N ILE A 52 11.76 -5.99 4.68
CA ILE A 52 12.85 -5.71 3.74
C ILE A 52 14.03 -5.11 4.50
N VAL A 53 15.20 -5.74 4.39
CA VAL A 53 16.46 -5.22 4.93
C VAL A 53 16.96 -4.09 4.03
N GLY A 54 17.32 -2.95 4.62
CA GLY A 54 17.84 -1.80 3.90
C GLY A 54 16.78 -0.81 3.40
N LEU A 55 15.48 -1.14 3.52
CA LEU A 55 14.41 -0.19 3.24
C LEU A 55 14.44 0.94 4.28
N SER A 56 14.43 2.19 3.78
CA SER A 56 14.44 3.39 4.62
C SER A 56 13.16 3.50 5.46
N GLU A 57 13.19 4.36 6.48
CA GLU A 57 12.00 4.65 7.30
C GLU A 57 10.86 5.26 6.45
N ASP A 58 11.18 6.25 5.61
CA ASP A 58 10.24 6.85 4.64
C ASP A 58 9.68 5.80 3.65
N GLY A 59 10.52 4.86 3.20
CA GLY A 59 10.06 3.73 2.37
C GLY A 59 9.08 2.82 3.10
N ARG A 60 9.29 2.56 4.40
CA ARG A 60 8.35 1.76 5.22
C ARG A 60 7.03 2.49 5.45
N GLU A 61 7.07 3.78 5.71
CA GLU A 61 5.86 4.62 5.85
C GLU A 61 5.05 4.63 4.55
N LYS A 62 5.71 4.77 3.41
CA LYS A 62 5.03 4.71 2.10
C LYS A 62 4.47 3.35 1.76
N LEU A 63 5.13 2.25 2.14
CA LEU A 63 4.51 0.91 2.02
C LEU A 63 3.26 0.80 2.90
N ALA A 64 3.29 1.37 4.10
CA ALA A 64 2.12 1.43 4.96
C ALA A 64 0.97 2.21 4.34
N ASP A 65 1.26 3.34 3.70
CA ASP A 65 0.27 4.10 2.93
C ASP A 65 -0.34 3.26 1.81
N LEU A 66 0.45 2.44 1.11
CA LEU A 66 -0.07 1.56 0.06
C LEU A 66 -0.96 0.44 0.60
N TRP A 67 -0.63 -0.14 1.75
CA TRP A 67 -1.52 -1.13 2.40
C TRP A 67 -2.86 -0.51 2.79
N ILE A 68 -2.85 0.71 3.33
CA ILE A 68 -4.05 1.46 3.71
C ILE A 68 -4.83 1.89 2.46
N ALA A 69 -4.15 2.39 1.43
CA ALA A 69 -4.77 2.80 0.18
C ALA A 69 -5.48 1.61 -0.49
N ARG A 70 -4.85 0.42 -0.52
CA ARG A 70 -5.49 -0.79 -1.06
C ARG A 70 -6.81 -1.11 -0.36
N LEU A 71 -6.80 -1.03 0.97
CA LEU A 71 -7.97 -1.27 1.80
C LEU A 71 -9.12 -0.32 1.45
N ILE A 72 -8.84 0.98 1.42
CA ILE A 72 -9.83 2.04 1.14
C ILE A 72 -10.36 1.91 -0.30
N LEU A 73 -9.47 1.71 -1.26
CA LEU A 73 -9.81 1.83 -2.68
C LEU A 73 -10.49 0.58 -3.25
N PHE A 74 -10.24 -0.61 -2.69
CA PHE A 74 -10.66 -1.86 -3.33
C PHE A 74 -11.44 -2.82 -2.46
N HIS A 75 -11.42 -2.70 -1.13
CA HIS A 75 -12.04 -3.72 -0.28
C HIS A 75 -13.45 -3.35 0.22
N ASP A 76 -13.92 -2.13 -0.05
CA ASP A 76 -15.24 -1.62 0.37
C ASP A 76 -15.44 -1.75 1.90
N LEU A 77 -14.37 -1.44 2.64
CA LEU A 77 -14.32 -1.52 4.09
C LEU A 77 -14.36 -0.12 4.66
N ASP A 78 -15.40 0.14 5.45
CA ASP A 78 -15.73 1.49 5.87
C ASP A 78 -14.67 2.07 6.82
N ARG A 79 -14.04 3.16 6.39
CA ARG A 79 -13.09 3.94 7.18
C ARG A 79 -13.47 5.41 7.12
N HIS A 80 -14.49 5.76 7.90
CA HIS A 80 -15.05 7.11 8.00
C HIS A 80 -14.07 8.24 8.41
N THR A 81 -12.77 7.98 8.61
CA THR A 81 -11.82 8.93 9.22
C THR A 81 -10.56 9.21 8.41
N LEU A 82 -10.36 8.57 7.25
CA LEU A 82 -9.15 8.76 6.45
C LEU A 82 -9.39 9.68 5.25
N ASP A 83 -8.36 10.44 4.87
CA ASP A 83 -8.40 11.29 3.68
C ASP A 83 -8.20 10.42 2.42
N ASP A 84 -9.32 10.05 1.79
CA ASP A 84 -9.34 9.27 0.56
C ASP A 84 -8.50 9.89 -0.56
N SER A 85 -8.35 11.21 -0.59
CA SER A 85 -7.61 11.90 -1.65
C SER A 85 -6.10 11.65 -1.55
N TYR A 86 -5.55 11.68 -0.33
CA TYR A 86 -4.15 11.37 -0.07
C TYR A 86 -3.79 9.94 -0.52
N PHE A 87 -4.57 8.95 -0.06
CA PHE A 87 -4.29 7.55 -0.36
C PHE A 87 -4.51 7.21 -1.83
N LYS A 88 -5.48 7.86 -2.49
CA LYS A 88 -5.65 7.75 -3.94
C LYS A 88 -4.46 8.30 -4.71
N ASP A 89 -3.93 9.45 -4.31
CA ASP A 89 -2.75 10.04 -4.96
C ASP A 89 -1.50 9.20 -4.72
N ALA A 90 -1.29 8.72 -3.49
CA ALA A 90 -0.23 7.79 -3.13
C ALA A 90 -0.29 6.52 -4.00
N TRP A 91 -1.46 5.90 -4.11
CA TRP A 91 -1.69 4.73 -4.95
C TRP A 91 -1.36 4.98 -6.42
N ASN A 92 -1.90 6.06 -6.99
CA ASN A 92 -1.69 6.40 -8.40
C ASN A 92 -0.22 6.68 -8.72
N LEU A 93 0.48 7.39 -7.83
CA LEU A 93 1.91 7.65 -7.98
C LEU A 93 2.72 6.35 -7.89
N ALA A 94 2.40 5.48 -6.93
CA ALA A 94 3.07 4.20 -6.79
C ALA A 94 2.83 3.30 -8.01
N VAL A 95 1.60 3.13 -8.49
CA VAL A 95 1.31 2.32 -9.70
C VAL A 95 2.04 2.85 -10.94
N ALA A 96 2.16 4.18 -11.07
CA ALA A 96 2.89 4.78 -12.19
C ALA A 96 4.41 4.55 -12.12
N GLN A 97 4.96 4.24 -10.94
CA GLN A 97 6.40 4.19 -10.68
C GLN A 97 6.90 2.81 -10.27
N LEU A 98 6.06 1.94 -9.74
CA LEU A 98 6.38 0.58 -9.31
C LEU A 98 5.55 -0.40 -10.12
N GLN A 99 6.22 -1.37 -10.75
CA GLN A 99 5.53 -2.44 -11.47
C GLN A 99 5.50 -3.75 -10.69
N GLY A 100 6.48 -3.97 -9.80
CA GLY A 100 6.72 -5.28 -9.18
C GLY A 100 6.16 -5.47 -7.78
N TRP A 101 5.53 -4.46 -7.16
CA TRP A 101 5.08 -4.62 -5.78
C TRP A 101 3.96 -5.68 -5.67
N PRO A 102 4.13 -6.75 -4.87
CA PRO A 102 3.16 -7.85 -4.79
C PRO A 102 1.75 -7.41 -4.42
N GLY A 103 1.63 -6.32 -3.66
CA GLY A 103 0.33 -5.80 -3.23
C GLY A 103 -0.60 -5.34 -4.35
N PHE A 104 -0.08 -5.06 -5.55
CA PHE A 104 -0.90 -4.75 -6.72
C PHE A 104 -1.64 -5.97 -7.28
N ASN A 105 -1.25 -7.18 -6.89
CA ASN A 105 -1.94 -8.42 -7.27
C ASN A 105 -3.05 -8.82 -6.28
N ARG A 106 -3.26 -8.04 -5.20
CA ARG A 106 -4.19 -8.36 -4.10
C ARG A 106 -5.31 -7.35 -3.94
N LEU A 107 -5.86 -6.87 -5.05
CA LEU A 107 -6.90 -5.83 -5.04
C LEU A 107 -8.27 -6.38 -4.64
N VAL A 108 -8.48 -7.69 -4.72
CA VAL A 108 -9.73 -8.33 -4.34
C VAL A 108 -9.41 -9.38 -3.29
N LEU A 109 -10.02 -9.23 -2.11
CA LEU A 109 -9.94 -10.24 -1.07
C LEU A 109 -10.74 -11.48 -1.43
N SER A 110 -10.19 -12.65 -1.10
CA SER A 110 -10.98 -13.88 -1.06
C SER A 110 -12.06 -13.78 0.03
N ALA A 111 -13.07 -14.65 -0.04
CA ALA A 111 -14.07 -14.74 1.02
C ALA A 111 -13.44 -15.08 2.39
N GLU A 112 -12.39 -15.91 2.39
CA GLU A 112 -11.64 -16.28 3.60
C GLU A 112 -10.89 -15.09 4.19
N ASP A 113 -10.17 -14.32 3.36
CA ASP A 113 -9.41 -13.15 3.82
C ASP A 113 -10.33 -12.03 4.31
N ARG A 114 -11.49 -11.85 3.66
CA ARG A 114 -12.52 -10.90 4.10
C ARG A 114 -13.06 -11.28 5.49
N ALA A 115 -13.44 -12.55 5.68
CA ALA A 115 -13.94 -13.03 6.97
C ALA A 115 -12.86 -12.92 8.07
N PHE A 116 -11.59 -13.18 7.73
CA PHE A 116 -10.47 -12.96 8.64
C PHE A 116 -10.33 -11.50 9.06
N TYR A 117 -10.38 -10.57 8.08
CA TYR A 117 -10.31 -9.14 8.36
C TYR A 117 -11.45 -8.66 9.28
N GLU A 118 -12.70 -9.05 8.98
CA GLU A 118 -13.86 -8.69 9.79
C GLU A 118 -13.74 -9.22 11.22
N HIS A 119 -13.27 -10.46 11.40
CA HIS A 119 -13.01 -11.02 12.72
C HIS A 119 -11.95 -10.21 13.50
N CYS A 120 -10.86 -9.82 12.84
CA CYS A 120 -9.82 -8.99 13.43
C CYS A 120 -10.33 -7.61 13.83
N LEU A 121 -11.19 -6.97 13.02
CA LEU A 121 -11.80 -5.68 13.36
C LEU A 121 -12.67 -5.77 14.61
N THR A 122 -13.50 -6.81 14.74
CA THR A 122 -14.33 -6.99 15.94
C THR A 122 -13.46 -7.13 17.19
N ASN A 123 -12.45 -8.00 17.17
CA ASN A 123 -11.59 -8.20 18.33
C ASN A 123 -10.72 -6.98 18.66
N ALA A 124 -10.30 -6.21 17.65
CA ALA A 124 -9.53 -4.99 17.87
C ALA A 124 -10.36 -3.86 18.49
N SER A 125 -11.68 -3.87 18.29
CA SER A 125 -12.60 -2.89 18.90
C SER A 125 -12.96 -3.19 20.37
N GLU A 126 -12.62 -4.37 20.86
CA GLU A 126 -12.89 -4.82 22.24
C GLU A 126 -11.72 -4.53 23.21
N LEU A 127 -10.61 -3.97 22.72
CA LEU A 127 -9.41 -3.59 23.50
C LEU A 127 -9.37 -2.08 23.76
#